data_AF-A0ABD3Q012-F1
#
_entry.id   AF-A0ABD3Q012-F1
#
_cell.length_a   1.000
_cell.length_b   1.000
_cell.length_c   1.000
_cell.angle_alpha   90.00
_cell.angle_beta   90.00
_cell.angle_gamma   90.00
#
_symmetry.space_group_name_H-M   'P 1'
#
loop_
_entity.id
_entity.type
_entity.pdbx_description
1 polymer ?
#
loop_
_entity_poly.entity_id
_entity_poly.type
_entity_poly.pdbx_seq_one_letter_code
_entity_poly.pdbx_strand_id
1 'polypeptide(L)'
;MIGLNKAFAALVGAGAVAQTAAFAPAASRNSHVQLQMTSDEVVDVDTRNVRIMAPLTAVAASVLPLTSMVAPAVAASSSPFEAGMKKSFPGSLPNSAVALRVAAALKDRGYTATNTLFASSVCSDEINDTADSIVADLQNKMQVDGVFNLGGLGGLPFVGITGMGAFLSHCPEQGKVFIVFGPHVGIDAKGTVGTVERIGQDGPHTSCGAGIGAYKAIMGKPVSDEDMAFIGTKDFQEEYIIAKLRDRLDVLRGKEPSDEAITYVTNKMYDLVWEMLRGEINAYTTKDGFWKNTSEVTLLGGIVVNRGHGQGTPGGEDFFQPLMLKSLTQAGETDLYGEVFGDFAALAAPHRNAKYV
;
A
#
# COMPACT_ATOMS: atom_id res chain seq x y z
N MET A 1 -22.85 -56.39 8.75
CA MET A 1 -23.07 -56.14 7.30
C MET A 1 -21.78 -55.51 6.79
N ILE A 2 -20.90 -56.27 6.13
CA ILE A 2 -20.77 -56.37 4.66
C ILE A 2 -20.52 -54.95 4.09
N GLY A 3 -19.30 -54.54 3.72
CA GLY A 3 -18.50 -55.02 2.57
C GLY A 3 -18.78 -54.09 1.37
N LEU A 4 -17.84 -53.32 0.81
CA LEU A 4 -16.91 -53.64 -0.29
C LEU A 4 -16.24 -52.29 -0.72
N ASN A 5 -14.91 -52.17 -0.91
CA ASN A 5 -14.15 -52.28 -2.19
C ASN A 5 -14.57 -51.27 -3.28
N LYS A 6 -13.73 -50.53 -4.05
CA LYS A 6 -12.34 -50.63 -4.54
C LYS A 6 -11.96 -49.23 -5.12
N ALA A 7 -10.77 -48.68 -4.89
CA ALA A 7 -9.63 -48.59 -5.82
C ALA A 7 -9.93 -48.15 -7.27
N PHE A 8 -9.31 -47.02 -7.70
CA PHE A 8 -8.84 -46.85 -9.09
C PHE A 8 -7.52 -46.08 -9.10
N ALA A 9 -6.56 -46.63 -9.84
CA ALA A 9 -5.18 -46.19 -9.95
C ALA A 9 -4.92 -45.38 -11.22
N ALA A 10 -3.81 -44.64 -11.15
CA ALA A 10 -2.98 -44.02 -12.18
C ALA A 10 -3.24 -44.34 -13.67
N LEU A 11 -3.12 -43.29 -14.49
CA LEU A 11 -2.58 -43.41 -15.85
C LEU A 11 -1.48 -42.36 -16.07
N VAL A 12 -0.25 -42.86 -16.20
CA VAL A 12 0.90 -42.21 -16.80
C VAL A 12 0.82 -42.47 -18.31
N GLY A 13 1.04 -41.45 -19.13
CA GLY A 13 1.16 -41.57 -20.59
C GLY A 13 2.12 -40.52 -21.12
N ALA A 14 3.36 -40.96 -21.37
CA ALA A 14 4.47 -40.18 -21.90
C ALA A 14 4.33 -39.90 -23.40
N GLY A 15 4.91 -38.79 -23.86
CA GLY A 15 5.19 -38.49 -25.26
C GLY A 15 6.35 -37.50 -25.37
N ALA A 16 7.53 -38.01 -25.73
CA ALA A 16 8.77 -37.29 -26.03
C ALA A 16 8.57 -36.30 -27.21
N VAL A 17 9.41 -35.28 -27.46
CA VAL A 17 10.77 -35.40 -28.04
C VAL A 17 11.57 -34.11 -27.80
N ALA A 18 12.87 -34.31 -27.60
CA ALA A 18 13.98 -33.39 -27.44
C ALA A 18 14.09 -32.24 -28.45
N GLN A 19 14.71 -31.14 -28.02
CA GLN A 19 15.83 -30.56 -28.75
C GLN A 19 16.82 -29.86 -27.83
N THR A 20 18.07 -30.31 -27.97
CA THR A 20 19.32 -29.90 -27.34
C THR A 20 19.88 -28.63 -27.98
N ALA A 21 20.54 -27.75 -27.21
CA ALA A 21 21.81 -27.15 -27.59
C ALA A 21 22.43 -26.39 -26.41
N ALA A 22 23.49 -26.96 -25.84
CA ALA A 22 24.53 -26.22 -25.14
C ALA A 22 25.66 -25.96 -26.12
N PHE A 23 26.22 -24.74 -26.15
CA PHE A 23 27.61 -24.50 -26.56
C PHE A 23 28.14 -23.26 -25.82
N ALA A 24 29.28 -23.45 -25.17
CA ALA A 24 30.06 -22.45 -24.43
C ALA A 24 31.13 -21.79 -25.36
N PRO A 25 32.18 -21.13 -24.83
CA PRO A 25 32.39 -19.67 -24.89
C PRO A 25 33.53 -19.25 -25.84
N ALA A 26 33.67 -17.95 -26.13
CA ALA A 26 34.80 -17.43 -26.91
C ALA A 26 35.49 -16.21 -26.26
N ALA A 27 36.68 -16.49 -25.74
CA ALA A 27 37.94 -15.75 -25.84
C ALA A 27 37.97 -14.20 -25.83
N SER A 28 38.50 -13.68 -24.72
CA SER A 28 39.66 -12.77 -24.62
C SER A 28 40.22 -12.17 -25.92
N ARG A 29 40.17 -10.83 -26.01
CA ARG A 29 41.22 -10.03 -26.67
C ARG A 29 41.48 -8.74 -25.88
N ASN A 30 42.72 -8.62 -25.42
CA ASN A 30 43.35 -7.38 -24.97
C ASN A 30 43.52 -6.43 -26.17
N SER A 31 43.20 -5.16 -25.96
CA SER A 31 43.79 -4.07 -26.74
C SER A 31 43.90 -2.83 -25.86
N HIS A 32 45.15 -2.53 -25.51
CA HIS A 32 45.60 -1.25 -24.99
C HIS A 32 45.16 -0.11 -25.92
N VAL A 33 44.57 0.95 -25.36
CA VAL A 33 44.52 2.26 -26.01
C VAL A 33 45.04 3.29 -25.03
N GLN A 34 45.95 4.08 -25.57
CA GLN A 34 46.88 5.01 -24.97
C GLN A 34 46.17 6.31 -24.60
N LEU A 35 46.41 6.79 -23.37
CA LEU A 35 45.99 8.11 -22.90
C LEU A 35 46.68 9.21 -23.71
N GLN A 36 45.90 10.17 -24.19
CA GLN A 36 46.43 11.47 -24.61
C GLN A 36 45.54 12.56 -24.01
N MET A 37 46.14 13.32 -23.09
CA MET A 37 45.58 14.51 -22.47
C MET A 37 45.78 15.69 -23.40
N THR A 38 44.74 16.52 -23.56
CA THR A 38 44.89 17.95 -23.87
C THR A 38 43.83 18.76 -23.13
N SER A 39 44.33 19.83 -22.55
CA SER A 39 43.82 20.90 -21.68
C SER A 39 42.52 21.65 -22.04
N ASP A 40 41.86 22.06 -20.94
CA ASP A 40 41.25 23.36 -20.57
C ASP A 40 39.91 23.89 -21.13
N GLU A 41 39.00 24.04 -20.13
CA GLU A 41 37.99 25.09 -19.85
C GLU A 41 36.90 25.41 -20.89
N VAL A 42 35.62 25.19 -20.52
CA VAL A 42 34.74 26.19 -19.88
C VAL A 42 33.60 25.44 -19.15
N VAL A 43 33.34 25.85 -17.92
CA VAL A 43 32.25 25.38 -17.05
C VAL A 43 30.95 26.08 -17.46
N ASP A 44 29.93 25.32 -17.85
CA ASP A 44 28.54 25.81 -17.83
C ASP A 44 27.66 24.81 -17.09
N VAL A 45 26.90 25.35 -16.14
CA VAL A 45 26.20 24.65 -15.07
C VAL A 45 24.75 24.52 -15.50
N ASP A 46 24.44 23.55 -16.36
CA ASP A 46 23.08 23.06 -16.56
C ASP A 46 23.06 21.77 -17.39
N THR A 47 23.11 20.62 -16.70
CA THR A 47 22.59 19.30 -17.16
C THR A 47 22.84 18.25 -16.07
N ARG A 48 22.09 18.34 -14.97
CA ARG A 48 21.94 17.21 -14.04
C ARG A 48 20.70 16.40 -14.45
N ASN A 49 20.92 15.10 -14.61
CA ASN A 49 19.94 14.01 -14.73
C ASN A 49 19.43 13.65 -16.13
N VAL A 50 20.23 12.93 -16.92
CA VAL A 50 19.76 11.73 -17.65
C VAL A 50 20.97 10.82 -17.90
N ARG A 51 20.96 9.59 -17.35
CA ARG A 51 21.45 8.35 -18.00
C ARG A 51 21.45 7.16 -17.03
N ILE A 52 20.39 6.34 -17.13
CA ILE A 52 20.46 4.90 -16.87
C ILE A 52 20.64 4.20 -18.23
N MET A 53 21.50 3.20 -18.25
CA MET A 53 22.09 2.55 -19.43
C MET A 53 21.09 1.70 -20.24
N ALA A 54 21.23 1.68 -21.59
CA ALA A 54 21.54 0.50 -22.44
C ALA A 54 21.51 0.91 -23.95
N PRO A 55 21.94 0.06 -24.91
CA PRO A 55 23.13 0.24 -25.73
C PRO A 55 22.90 0.79 -27.15
N LEU A 56 23.94 1.45 -27.70
CA LEU A 56 24.00 1.83 -29.11
C LEU A 56 24.08 0.58 -30.01
N THR A 57 23.12 0.44 -30.93
CA THR A 57 23.39 -0.18 -32.23
C THR A 57 23.17 0.88 -33.31
N ALA A 58 24.20 1.06 -34.12
CA ALA A 58 24.25 2.04 -35.19
C ALA A 58 23.36 1.61 -36.35
N VAL A 59 22.42 2.47 -36.75
CA VAL A 59 21.84 2.46 -38.09
C VAL A 59 21.96 3.88 -38.63
N ALA A 60 22.75 4.02 -39.69
CA ALA A 60 22.89 5.25 -40.44
C ALA A 60 21.56 5.62 -41.11
N ALA A 61 21.07 6.83 -40.87
CA ALA A 61 20.00 7.42 -41.65
C ALA A 61 20.25 8.93 -41.83
N SER A 62 20.53 9.28 -43.08
CA SER A 62 20.33 10.56 -43.77
C SER A 62 19.69 11.70 -42.96
N VAL A 63 20.43 12.80 -42.83
CA VAL A 63 19.98 14.08 -42.29
C VAL A 63 18.98 14.73 -43.25
N LEU A 64 17.72 14.82 -42.83
CA LEU A 64 16.75 15.80 -43.30
C LEU A 64 16.35 16.68 -42.11
N PRO A 65 16.23 18.01 -42.26
CA PRO A 65 15.84 18.86 -41.15
C PRO A 65 14.32 18.72 -40.94
N LEU A 66 13.91 17.85 -40.01
CA LEU A 66 12.57 17.94 -39.44
C LEU A 66 12.57 19.09 -38.43
N THR A 67 11.98 20.22 -38.82
CA THR A 67 11.44 21.19 -37.88
C THR A 67 10.33 20.52 -37.07
N SER A 68 10.70 19.89 -35.95
CA SER A 68 9.75 19.40 -34.97
C SER A 68 9.16 20.59 -34.23
N MET A 69 7.93 20.94 -34.60
CA MET A 69 7.07 21.76 -33.75
C MET A 69 6.83 20.97 -32.45
N VAL A 70 7.51 21.37 -31.38
CA VAL A 70 7.17 20.90 -30.03
C VAL A 70 5.79 21.47 -29.73
N ALA A 71 4.75 20.65 -29.95
CA ALA A 71 3.45 20.92 -29.39
C ALA A 71 3.60 20.97 -27.87
N PRO A 72 3.12 22.02 -27.19
CA PRO A 72 3.11 22.03 -25.73
C PRO A 72 2.31 20.81 -25.28
N ALA A 73 2.86 20.07 -24.30
CA ALA A 73 2.15 18.98 -23.65
C ALA A 73 0.80 19.52 -23.17
N VAL A 74 -0.26 19.14 -23.88
CA VAL A 74 -1.64 19.40 -23.44
C VAL A 74 -1.75 18.70 -22.11
N ALA A 75 -1.86 19.47 -21.03
CA ALA A 75 -2.19 18.93 -19.72
C ALA A 75 -3.45 18.09 -19.89
N ALA A 76 -3.31 16.76 -19.86
CA ALA A 76 -4.43 15.86 -19.97
C ALA A 76 -5.43 16.25 -18.88
N SER A 77 -6.66 16.60 -19.27
CA SER A 77 -7.72 16.89 -18.31
C SER A 77 -7.82 15.71 -17.35
N SER A 78 -7.60 15.94 -16.05
CA SER A 78 -7.70 14.89 -15.03
C SER A 78 -9.08 14.26 -15.09
N SER A 79 -9.17 12.92 -15.06
CA SER A 79 -10.47 12.24 -14.96
C SER A 79 -11.23 12.68 -13.71
N PRO A 80 -12.56 12.50 -13.65
CA PRO A 80 -13.33 12.84 -12.44
C PRO A 80 -12.82 12.13 -11.19
N PHE A 81 -12.40 10.86 -11.31
CA PHE A 81 -11.69 10.12 -10.26
C PHE A 81 -10.44 10.88 -9.79
N GLU A 82 -9.55 11.26 -10.71
CA GLU A 82 -8.29 11.95 -10.38
C GLU A 82 -8.55 13.31 -9.71
N ALA A 83 -9.60 14.01 -10.14
CA ALA A 83 -10.01 15.27 -9.53
C ALA A 83 -10.55 15.05 -8.10
N GLY A 84 -11.42 14.08 -7.88
CA GLY A 84 -11.96 13.71 -6.57
C GLY A 84 -10.84 13.27 -5.61
N MET A 85 -9.96 12.38 -6.09
CA MET A 85 -8.79 11.92 -5.32
C MET A 85 -7.88 13.07 -4.93
N LYS A 86 -7.46 13.93 -5.88
CA LYS A 86 -6.55 15.05 -5.57
C LYS A 86 -7.17 16.07 -4.61
N LYS A 87 -8.50 16.26 -4.69
CA LYS A 87 -9.24 17.15 -3.79
C LYS A 87 -9.31 16.59 -2.37
N SER A 88 -9.67 15.33 -2.22
CA SER A 88 -9.95 14.71 -0.91
C SER A 88 -8.74 14.09 -0.24
N PHE A 89 -7.83 13.53 -1.03
CA PHE A 89 -6.63 12.81 -0.58
C PHE A 89 -5.41 13.33 -1.34
N PRO A 90 -5.04 14.61 -1.13
CA PRO A 90 -3.86 15.19 -1.78
C PRO A 90 -2.61 14.38 -1.43
N GLY A 91 -1.73 14.18 -2.41
CA GLY A 91 -0.52 13.39 -2.21
C GLY A 91 -0.69 11.87 -2.34
N SER A 92 -1.87 11.38 -2.69
CA SER A 92 -2.03 9.98 -3.13
C SER A 92 -1.12 9.65 -4.32
N LEU A 93 -0.44 8.51 -4.23
CA LEU A 93 0.41 7.96 -5.27
C LEU A 93 -0.13 6.60 -5.71
N PRO A 94 0.11 6.15 -6.96
CA PRO A 94 -0.24 4.80 -7.37
C PRO A 94 0.39 3.75 -6.44
N ASN A 95 -0.31 2.65 -6.16
CA ASN A 95 0.14 1.59 -5.25
C ASN A 95 1.54 1.08 -5.60
N SER A 96 1.79 0.83 -6.89
CA SER A 96 3.05 0.33 -7.42
C SER A 96 4.20 1.31 -7.18
N ALA A 97 3.93 2.61 -7.22
CA ALA A 97 4.91 3.65 -6.94
C ALA A 97 5.26 3.71 -5.45
N VAL A 98 4.26 3.61 -4.57
CA VAL A 98 4.48 3.53 -3.11
C VAL A 98 5.27 2.27 -2.78
N ALA A 99 4.84 1.11 -3.29
CA ALA A 99 5.49 -0.16 -3.02
C ALA A 99 6.94 -0.20 -3.51
N LEU A 100 7.22 0.32 -4.71
CA LEU A 100 8.59 0.42 -5.23
C LEU A 100 9.48 1.28 -4.33
N ARG A 101 9.01 2.45 -3.93
CA ARG A 101 9.77 3.40 -3.09
C ARG A 101 10.05 2.82 -1.71
N VAL A 102 9.02 2.27 -1.07
CA VAL A 102 9.15 1.67 0.26
C VAL A 102 10.05 0.45 0.20
N ALA A 103 9.86 -0.46 -0.75
CA ALA A 103 10.71 -1.65 -0.88
C ALA A 103 12.18 -1.30 -1.14
N ALA A 104 12.46 -0.25 -1.93
CA ALA A 104 13.83 0.24 -2.14
C ALA A 104 14.44 0.76 -0.83
N ALA A 105 13.71 1.61 -0.10
CA ALA A 105 14.17 2.15 1.18
C ALA A 105 14.39 1.04 2.23
N LEU A 106 13.49 0.06 2.32
CA LEU A 106 13.64 -1.09 3.22
C LEU A 106 14.85 -1.94 2.83
N LYS A 107 15.07 -2.17 1.54
CA LYS A 107 16.25 -2.90 1.04
C LYS A 107 17.56 -2.22 1.46
N ASP A 108 17.64 -0.91 1.34
CA ASP A 108 18.82 -0.14 1.76
C ASP A 108 19.06 -0.22 3.28
N ARG A 109 17.99 -0.49 4.05
CA ARG A 109 18.04 -0.76 5.49
C ARG A 109 18.26 -2.23 5.85
N GLY A 110 18.53 -3.08 4.86
CA GLY A 110 18.86 -4.49 5.06
C GLY A 110 17.65 -5.41 5.25
N TYR A 111 16.46 -4.99 4.84
CA TYR A 111 15.33 -5.91 4.67
C TYR A 111 15.60 -6.82 3.46
N THR A 112 15.40 -8.12 3.66
CA THR A 112 15.56 -9.18 2.65
C THR A 112 14.35 -10.11 2.69
N ALA A 113 14.16 -10.88 1.62
CA ALA A 113 13.14 -11.92 1.53
C ALA A 113 13.13 -12.89 2.72
N THR A 114 14.31 -13.21 3.27
CA THR A 114 14.47 -14.25 4.30
C THR A 114 14.51 -13.72 5.72
N ASN A 115 14.65 -12.40 5.92
CA ASN A 115 14.71 -11.79 7.25
C ASN A 115 13.52 -10.89 7.56
N THR A 116 12.59 -10.72 6.61
CA THR A 116 11.44 -9.82 6.77
C THR A 116 10.19 -10.60 7.08
N LEU A 117 9.53 -10.25 8.17
CA LEU A 117 8.17 -10.66 8.48
C LEU A 117 7.20 -9.54 8.10
N PHE A 118 6.24 -9.83 7.22
CA PHE A 118 5.31 -8.85 6.69
C PHE A 118 3.88 -9.03 7.22
N ALA A 119 3.24 -7.93 7.61
CA ALA A 119 1.82 -7.88 7.95
C ALA A 119 1.08 -6.74 7.28
N SER A 120 -0.23 -6.91 7.15
CA SER A 120 -1.16 -5.86 6.74
C SER A 120 -2.30 -5.69 7.73
N SER A 121 -2.64 -4.44 8.06
CA SER A 121 -3.89 -4.07 8.72
C SER A 121 -4.72 -3.19 7.79
N VAL A 122 -5.46 -3.84 6.90
CA VAL A 122 -6.39 -3.23 5.94
C VAL A 122 -7.78 -3.82 6.10
N CYS A 123 -8.78 -3.19 5.47
CA CYS A 123 -10.17 -3.61 5.59
C CYS A 123 -10.41 -5.00 4.98
N SER A 124 -11.34 -5.77 5.56
CA SER A 124 -11.78 -7.07 5.03
C SER A 124 -12.52 -7.00 3.68
N ASP A 125 -12.79 -5.80 3.17
CA ASP A 125 -13.41 -5.58 1.86
C ASP A 125 -12.51 -6.14 0.74
N GLU A 126 -13.08 -6.93 -0.18
CA GLU A 126 -12.35 -7.73 -1.16
C GLU A 126 -11.54 -6.90 -2.15
N ILE A 127 -11.92 -5.63 -2.35
CA ILE A 127 -11.18 -4.71 -3.23
C ILE A 127 -9.77 -4.41 -2.70
N ASN A 128 -9.50 -4.67 -1.42
CA ASN A 128 -8.17 -4.55 -0.82
C ASN A 128 -7.34 -5.84 -0.94
N ASP A 129 -7.93 -6.94 -1.41
CA ASP A 129 -7.30 -8.25 -1.59
C ASP A 129 -7.28 -8.65 -3.07
N THR A 130 -6.68 -7.78 -3.89
CA THR A 130 -6.49 -7.97 -5.32
C THR A 130 -5.00 -8.05 -5.66
N ALA A 131 -4.66 -8.52 -6.86
CA ALA A 131 -3.27 -8.59 -7.32
C ALA A 131 -2.60 -7.21 -7.44
N ASP A 132 -3.40 -6.16 -7.62
CA ASP A 132 -2.95 -4.76 -7.74
C ASP A 132 -3.15 -3.97 -6.43
N SER A 133 -3.47 -4.66 -5.33
CA SER A 133 -3.60 -4.03 -4.02
C SER A 133 -2.23 -3.60 -3.49
N ILE A 134 -2.20 -2.58 -2.64
CA ILE A 134 -0.96 -2.13 -1.99
C ILE A 134 -0.26 -3.26 -1.22
N VAL A 135 -1.02 -4.20 -0.66
CA VAL A 135 -0.48 -5.33 0.10
C VAL A 135 0.21 -6.31 -0.85
N ALA A 136 -0.45 -6.67 -1.97
CA ALA A 136 0.11 -7.55 -2.98
C ALA A 136 1.36 -6.94 -3.63
N ASP A 137 1.31 -5.64 -3.97
CA ASP A 137 2.45 -4.92 -4.51
C ASP A 137 3.64 -4.90 -3.54
N LEU A 138 3.43 -4.57 -2.26
CA LEU A 138 4.49 -4.60 -1.25
C LEU A 138 5.07 -6.00 -1.07
N GLN A 139 4.21 -7.02 -0.99
CA GLN A 139 4.65 -8.41 -0.89
C GLN A 139 5.56 -8.80 -2.07
N ASN A 140 5.11 -8.50 -3.29
CA ASN A 140 5.84 -8.80 -4.52
C ASN A 140 7.18 -8.04 -4.60
N LYS A 141 7.19 -6.75 -4.27
CA LYS A 141 8.42 -5.93 -4.33
C LYS A 141 9.44 -6.31 -3.28
N MET A 142 8.99 -6.72 -2.09
CA MET A 142 9.88 -7.18 -1.01
C MET A 142 10.27 -8.66 -1.14
N GLN A 143 9.60 -9.43 -2.01
CA GLN A 143 9.85 -10.87 -2.22
C GLN A 143 9.68 -11.69 -0.93
N VAL A 144 8.67 -11.36 -0.12
CA VAL A 144 8.41 -12.06 1.15
C VAL A 144 7.33 -13.12 0.99
N ASP A 145 7.48 -14.21 1.72
CA ASP A 145 6.54 -15.32 1.71
C ASP A 145 5.41 -15.09 2.71
N GLY A 146 4.23 -14.78 2.18
CA GLY A 146 3.00 -14.58 2.94
C GLY A 146 2.85 -13.22 3.61
N VAL A 147 1.62 -12.97 4.09
CA VAL A 147 1.23 -11.76 4.80
C VAL A 147 0.42 -12.16 6.02
N PHE A 148 0.76 -11.64 7.19
CA PHE A 148 -0.08 -11.80 8.37
C PHE A 148 -1.17 -10.72 8.38
N ASN A 149 -2.44 -11.14 8.42
CA ASN A 149 -3.59 -10.23 8.41
C ASN A 149 -3.93 -9.79 9.84
N LEU A 150 -3.55 -8.56 10.18
CA LEU A 150 -3.88 -7.93 11.46
C LEU A 150 -5.27 -7.28 11.45
N GLY A 151 -5.75 -6.90 10.26
CA GLY A 151 -6.92 -6.05 10.07
C GLY A 151 -8.28 -6.69 10.37
N GLY A 152 -9.32 -5.96 9.96
CA GLY A 152 -10.72 -6.30 10.08
C GLY A 152 -11.57 -5.16 9.52
N LEU A 153 -12.82 -4.99 9.93
CA LEU A 153 -13.68 -3.91 9.44
C LEU A 153 -12.99 -2.54 9.57
N GLY A 154 -13.01 -1.76 8.49
CA GLY A 154 -12.41 -0.43 8.44
C GLY A 154 -10.88 -0.37 8.52
N GLY A 155 -10.20 -1.53 8.50
CA GLY A 155 -8.74 -1.64 8.60
C GLY A 155 -8.19 -1.63 10.02
N LEU A 156 -9.06 -1.64 11.04
CA LEU A 156 -8.64 -1.71 12.44
C LEU A 156 -7.98 -3.06 12.74
N PRO A 157 -6.88 -3.11 13.52
CA PRO A 157 -6.14 -4.33 13.79
C PRO A 157 -6.86 -5.22 14.81
N PHE A 158 -8.03 -5.75 14.46
CA PHE A 158 -8.89 -6.50 15.39
C PHE A 158 -8.32 -7.84 15.87
N VAL A 159 -7.14 -8.25 15.37
CA VAL A 159 -6.38 -9.37 15.95
C VAL A 159 -5.97 -9.13 17.41
N GLY A 160 -5.88 -7.87 17.85
CA GLY A 160 -5.58 -7.52 19.22
C GLY A 160 -4.15 -7.84 19.66
N ILE A 161 -3.86 -7.55 20.94
CA ILE A 161 -2.55 -7.81 21.55
C ILE A 161 -2.13 -9.27 21.36
N THR A 162 -3.03 -10.24 21.58
CA THR A 162 -2.73 -11.66 21.41
C THR A 162 -2.30 -12.00 19.98
N GLY A 163 -3.03 -11.52 18.98
CA GLY A 163 -2.69 -11.76 17.58
C GLY A 163 -1.41 -11.03 17.14
N MET A 164 -1.18 -9.80 17.64
CA MET A 164 0.09 -9.10 17.46
C MET A 164 1.27 -9.90 18.06
N GLY A 165 1.10 -10.50 19.23
CA GLY A 165 2.10 -11.38 19.83
C GLY A 165 2.36 -12.64 19.01
N ALA A 166 1.31 -13.27 18.48
CA ALA A 166 1.44 -14.41 17.57
C ALA A 166 2.24 -14.02 16.32
N PHE A 167 1.86 -12.92 15.68
CA PHE A 167 2.59 -12.35 14.54
C PHE A 167 4.06 -12.12 14.87
N LEU A 168 4.38 -11.33 15.90
CA LEU A 168 5.76 -10.99 16.26
C LEU A 168 6.59 -12.21 16.66
N SER A 169 5.97 -13.27 17.17
CA SER A 169 6.66 -14.52 17.49
C SER A 169 7.17 -15.28 16.25
N HIS A 170 6.66 -14.96 15.06
CA HIS A 170 7.08 -15.54 13.79
C HIS A 170 8.26 -14.78 13.15
N CYS A 171 8.76 -13.71 13.78
CA CYS A 171 9.85 -12.92 13.23
C CYS A 171 11.10 -13.81 13.10
N PRO A 172 11.80 -13.81 11.94
CA PRO A 172 13.07 -14.50 11.80
C PRO A 172 14.06 -14.11 12.90
N GLU A 173 15.01 -14.97 13.24
CA GLU A 173 16.03 -14.64 14.24
C GLU A 173 16.85 -13.41 13.81
N GLN A 174 16.88 -12.39 14.68
CA GLN A 174 17.45 -11.06 14.38
C GLN A 174 16.82 -10.39 13.14
N GLY A 175 15.61 -10.82 12.79
CA GLY A 175 14.85 -10.37 11.63
C GLY A 175 14.28 -8.98 11.80
N LYS A 176 13.49 -8.58 10.82
CA LYS A 176 12.87 -7.29 10.72
C LYS A 176 11.37 -7.47 10.46
N VAL A 177 10.58 -6.58 11.02
CA VAL A 177 9.14 -6.55 10.83
C VAL A 177 8.79 -5.38 9.93
N PHE A 178 7.85 -5.61 9.01
CA PHE A 178 7.22 -4.56 8.23
C PHE A 178 5.69 -4.68 8.33
N ILE A 179 5.01 -3.56 8.58
CA ILE A 179 3.55 -3.50 8.69
C ILE A 179 3.04 -2.37 7.82
N VAL A 180 2.16 -2.69 6.86
CA VAL A 180 1.34 -1.69 6.16
C VAL A 180 -0.04 -1.61 6.80
N PHE A 181 -0.56 -0.42 7.03
CA PHE A 181 -1.86 -0.26 7.68
C PHE A 181 -2.61 0.98 7.23
N GLY A 182 -3.93 0.93 7.37
CA GLY A 182 -4.79 2.06 7.09
C GLY A 182 -6.25 1.68 6.82
N PRO A 183 -7.16 2.65 6.90
CA PRO A 183 -8.49 2.47 6.33
C PRO A 183 -8.42 2.54 4.80
N HIS A 184 -9.55 2.25 4.17
CA HIS A 184 -9.72 2.45 2.74
C HIS A 184 -10.93 3.34 2.44
N VAL A 185 -11.00 3.86 1.21
CA VAL A 185 -12.13 4.64 0.70
C VAL A 185 -12.24 4.44 -0.81
N GLY A 186 -13.46 4.20 -1.29
CA GLY A 186 -13.74 4.14 -2.72
C GLY A 186 -13.93 5.52 -3.31
N ILE A 187 -13.46 5.71 -4.54
CA ILE A 187 -13.86 6.82 -5.39
C ILE A 187 -14.37 6.25 -6.72
N ASP A 188 -15.61 6.60 -7.06
CA ASP A 188 -16.28 6.08 -8.26
C ASP A 188 -15.76 6.75 -9.53
N ALA A 189 -16.17 6.27 -10.70
CA ALA A 189 -15.73 6.83 -11.98
C ALA A 189 -16.18 8.31 -12.19
N LYS A 190 -17.16 8.78 -11.42
CA LYS A 190 -17.65 10.16 -11.41
C LYS A 190 -16.90 11.05 -10.42
N GLY A 191 -16.00 10.49 -9.61
CA GLY A 191 -15.24 11.21 -8.60
C GLY A 191 -15.96 11.33 -7.25
N THR A 192 -17.07 10.64 -7.05
CA THR A 192 -17.82 10.63 -5.78
C THR A 192 -17.02 9.87 -4.73
N VAL A 193 -16.84 10.48 -3.55
CA VAL A 193 -16.05 9.89 -2.46
C VAL A 193 -16.94 9.04 -1.57
N GLY A 194 -16.46 7.84 -1.23
CA GLY A 194 -17.18 6.89 -0.40
C GLY A 194 -17.93 5.83 -1.18
N THR A 195 -17.72 5.76 -2.49
CA THR A 195 -18.39 4.78 -3.34
C THR A 195 -17.47 4.21 -4.40
N VAL A 196 -17.74 2.99 -4.85
CA VAL A 196 -16.96 2.28 -5.87
C VAL A 196 -17.88 1.41 -6.74
N GLU A 197 -17.64 1.37 -8.04
CA GLU A 197 -18.24 0.37 -8.92
C GLU A 197 -17.60 -1.00 -8.68
N ARG A 198 -18.42 -2.02 -8.40
CA ARG A 198 -17.99 -3.40 -8.12
C ARG A 198 -18.29 -4.30 -9.32
N ILE A 199 -17.38 -5.25 -9.57
CA ILE A 199 -17.50 -6.18 -10.69
C ILE A 199 -18.80 -7.00 -10.54
N GLY A 200 -19.63 -7.00 -11.58
CA GLY A 200 -20.87 -7.78 -11.61
C GLY A 200 -22.05 -7.17 -10.85
N GLN A 201 -21.95 -5.91 -10.40
CA GLN A 201 -23.05 -5.20 -9.75
C GLN A 201 -23.50 -3.98 -10.57
N ASP A 202 -24.78 -3.62 -10.44
CA ASP A 202 -25.35 -2.43 -11.06
C ASP A 202 -25.01 -1.19 -10.23
N GLY A 203 -24.12 -0.35 -10.75
CA GLY A 203 -23.81 0.96 -10.18
C GLY A 203 -22.87 0.96 -8.96
N PRO A 204 -22.57 2.16 -8.43
CA PRO A 204 -21.61 2.33 -7.35
C PRO A 204 -22.20 1.96 -5.97
N HIS A 205 -21.38 1.31 -5.15
CA HIS A 205 -21.72 0.85 -3.81
C HIS A 205 -20.83 1.51 -2.76
N THR A 206 -21.26 1.52 -1.49
CA THR A 206 -20.53 2.17 -0.40
C THR A 206 -19.13 1.54 -0.19
N SER A 207 -18.11 2.38 0.01
CA SER A 207 -16.73 1.96 0.32
C SER A 207 -15.95 3.08 1.03
N CYS A 208 -15.43 2.91 2.25
CA CYS A 208 -15.54 1.73 3.12
C CYS A 208 -16.93 1.58 3.73
N GLY A 209 -17.51 0.38 3.63
CA GLY A 209 -18.82 0.06 4.23
C GLY A 209 -18.88 0.33 5.74
N ALA A 210 -17.86 -0.08 6.49
CA ALA A 210 -17.81 0.08 7.95
C ALA A 210 -17.75 1.56 8.39
N GLY A 211 -16.80 2.33 7.86
CA GLY A 211 -16.67 3.75 8.21
C GLY A 211 -17.92 4.57 7.86
N ILE A 212 -18.51 4.32 6.68
CA ILE A 212 -19.71 5.03 6.23
C ILE A 212 -20.97 4.51 6.94
N GLY A 213 -21.04 3.22 7.24
CA GLY A 213 -22.07 2.61 8.08
C GLY A 213 -22.12 3.26 9.46
N ALA A 214 -20.97 3.34 10.12
CA ALA A 214 -20.82 4.02 11.38
C ALA A 214 -21.20 5.50 11.31
N TYR A 215 -20.75 6.22 10.27
CA TYR A 215 -21.16 7.62 10.04
C TYR A 215 -22.69 7.75 9.96
N LYS A 216 -23.35 6.92 9.15
CA LYS A 216 -24.82 6.92 9.01
C LYS A 216 -25.51 6.61 10.35
N ALA A 217 -25.00 5.64 11.11
CA ALA A 217 -25.54 5.29 12.42
C ALA A 217 -25.43 6.45 13.42
N ILE A 218 -24.30 7.17 13.43
CA ILE A 218 -24.05 8.29 14.36
C ILE A 218 -24.87 9.54 13.98
N MET A 219 -25.03 9.81 12.68
CA MET A 219 -25.84 10.93 12.16
C MET A 219 -27.35 10.65 12.22
N GLY A 220 -27.74 9.37 12.29
CA GLY A 220 -29.11 8.94 12.48
C GLY A 220 -29.72 9.38 13.80
N LYS A 221 -30.96 8.96 14.04
CA LYS A 221 -31.66 9.26 15.30
C LYS A 221 -30.91 8.64 16.50
N PRO A 222 -31.06 9.19 17.71
CA PRO A 222 -30.49 8.60 18.91
C PRO A 222 -30.84 7.11 19.00
N VAL A 223 -29.82 6.30 19.28
CA VAL A 223 -29.91 4.85 19.48
C VAL A 223 -30.94 4.56 20.56
N SER A 224 -31.92 3.69 20.30
CA SER A 224 -32.93 3.35 21.32
C SER A 224 -32.33 2.47 22.43
N ASP A 225 -33.01 2.37 23.57
CA ASP A 225 -32.60 1.44 24.64
C ASP A 225 -32.64 -0.02 24.17
N GLU A 226 -33.47 -0.37 23.18
CA GLU A 226 -33.47 -1.69 22.55
C GLU A 226 -32.25 -1.92 21.66
N ASP A 227 -31.82 -0.92 20.87
CA ASP A 227 -30.59 -1.01 20.06
C ASP A 227 -29.35 -1.19 20.95
N MET A 228 -29.33 -0.55 22.13
CA MET A 228 -28.28 -0.72 23.13
C MET A 228 -28.23 -2.14 23.72
N ALA A 229 -29.35 -2.87 23.73
CA ALA A 229 -29.44 -4.23 24.27
C ALA A 229 -28.83 -5.30 23.35
N PHE A 230 -28.60 -4.99 22.07
CA PHE A 230 -27.95 -5.90 21.11
C PHE A 230 -26.44 -5.71 21.00
N ILE A 231 -25.91 -4.60 21.53
CA ILE A 231 -24.48 -4.31 21.57
C ILE A 231 -23.74 -5.47 22.27
N GLY A 232 -22.77 -6.04 21.57
CA GLY A 232 -21.80 -7.00 22.09
C GLY A 232 -22.12 -8.47 21.80
N THR A 233 -23.10 -8.78 20.94
CA THR A 233 -23.52 -10.18 20.72
C THR A 233 -23.24 -10.74 19.33
N LYS A 234 -23.18 -9.91 18.27
CA LYS A 234 -23.03 -10.41 16.88
C LYS A 234 -22.24 -9.52 15.90
N ASP A 235 -22.06 -8.22 16.19
CA ASP A 235 -21.43 -7.26 15.24
C ASP A 235 -20.35 -6.39 15.91
N PHE A 236 -19.53 -7.04 16.75
CA PHE A 236 -18.60 -6.37 17.66
C PHE A 236 -17.64 -5.37 16.97
N GLN A 237 -17.15 -5.71 15.77
CA GLN A 237 -16.20 -4.83 15.07
C GLN A 237 -16.86 -3.51 14.64
N GLU A 238 -18.07 -3.57 14.09
CA GLU A 238 -18.80 -2.37 13.69
C GLU A 238 -19.27 -1.55 14.91
N GLU A 239 -19.77 -2.22 15.95
CA GLU A 239 -20.15 -1.56 17.21
C GLU A 239 -18.96 -0.81 17.84
N TYR A 240 -17.77 -1.42 17.82
CA TYR A 240 -16.54 -0.78 18.28
C TYR A 240 -16.23 0.48 17.45
N ILE A 241 -16.33 0.39 16.12
CA ILE A 241 -16.09 1.52 15.20
C ILE A 241 -17.08 2.65 15.49
N ILE A 242 -18.38 2.35 15.60
CA ILE A 242 -19.42 3.32 15.95
C ILE A 242 -19.11 4.00 17.27
N ALA A 243 -18.79 3.22 18.31
CA ALA A 243 -18.50 3.75 19.63
C ALA A 243 -17.29 4.68 19.63
N LYS A 244 -16.21 4.31 18.91
CA LYS A 244 -14.98 5.11 18.84
C LYS A 244 -15.06 6.32 17.92
N LEU A 245 -15.95 6.30 16.92
CA LEU A 245 -16.18 7.43 16.03
C LEU A 245 -17.19 8.44 16.57
N ARG A 246 -18.11 8.04 17.46
CA ARG A 246 -19.25 8.85 17.91
C ARG A 246 -18.86 10.29 18.25
N ASP A 247 -17.96 10.48 19.21
CA ASP A 247 -17.54 11.81 19.65
C ASP A 247 -16.65 12.52 18.61
N ARG A 248 -15.92 11.75 17.79
CA ARG A 248 -15.03 12.29 16.74
C ARG A 248 -15.79 12.89 15.57
N LEU A 249 -17.03 12.43 15.37
CA LEU A 249 -17.92 12.83 14.27
C LEU A 249 -19.01 13.83 14.70
N ASP A 250 -19.04 14.28 15.95
CA ASP A 250 -20.02 15.26 16.42
C ASP A 250 -20.03 16.56 15.59
N VAL A 251 -18.87 16.95 15.06
CA VAL A 251 -18.71 18.11 14.16
C VAL A 251 -19.48 17.99 12.85
N LEU A 252 -19.98 16.79 12.50
CA LEU A 252 -20.77 16.52 11.31
C LEU A 252 -22.28 16.51 11.59
N ARG A 253 -22.73 16.57 12.85
CA ARG A 253 -24.15 16.54 13.19
C ARG A 253 -24.90 17.72 12.55
N GLY A 254 -26.04 17.40 11.94
CA GLY A 254 -26.89 18.39 11.24
C GLY A 254 -26.33 18.89 9.92
N LYS A 255 -25.20 18.35 9.44
CA LYS A 255 -24.67 18.63 8.10
C LYS A 255 -25.18 17.58 7.12
N GLU A 256 -25.46 18.02 5.90
CA GLU A 256 -25.77 17.12 4.79
C GLU A 256 -24.56 16.25 4.45
N PRO A 257 -24.76 14.98 4.05
CA PRO A 257 -23.68 14.14 3.54
C PRO A 257 -22.98 14.78 2.33
N SER A 258 -21.65 14.76 2.32
CA SER A 258 -20.83 15.28 1.23
C SER A 258 -19.50 14.53 1.10
N ASP A 259 -18.78 14.70 -0.01
CA ASP A 259 -17.44 14.15 -0.20
C ASP A 259 -16.48 14.60 0.92
N GLU A 260 -16.58 15.86 1.37
CA GLU A 260 -15.78 16.38 2.47
C GLU A 260 -16.12 15.69 3.80
N ALA A 261 -17.39 15.37 4.05
CA ALA A 261 -17.80 14.63 5.24
C ALA A 261 -17.24 13.21 5.23
N ILE A 262 -17.33 12.49 4.10
CA ILE A 262 -16.77 11.14 3.97
C ILE A 262 -15.24 11.17 4.08
N THR A 263 -14.59 12.16 3.44
CA THR A 263 -13.14 12.37 3.58
C THR A 263 -12.75 12.56 5.05
N TYR A 264 -13.51 13.35 5.80
CA TYR A 264 -13.28 13.53 7.24
C TYR A 264 -13.48 12.21 8.02
N VAL A 265 -14.52 11.44 7.73
CA VAL A 265 -14.75 10.12 8.33
C VAL A 265 -13.57 9.17 8.08
N THR A 266 -13.11 9.04 6.83
CA THR A 266 -11.93 8.21 6.49
C THR A 266 -10.69 8.67 7.25
N ASN A 267 -10.49 9.99 7.39
CA ASN A 267 -9.40 10.53 8.19
C ASN A 267 -9.52 10.17 9.68
N LYS A 268 -10.73 10.13 10.25
CA LYS A 268 -10.95 9.67 11.63
C LYS A 268 -10.82 8.17 11.78
N MET A 269 -11.14 7.39 10.77
CA MET A 269 -10.81 5.97 10.73
C MET A 269 -9.30 5.75 10.80
N TYR A 270 -8.49 6.53 10.08
CA TYR A 270 -7.03 6.43 10.18
C TYR A 270 -6.53 6.70 11.60
N ASP A 271 -7.08 7.71 12.29
CA ASP A 271 -6.72 7.97 13.70
C ASP A 271 -6.97 6.70 14.55
N LEU A 272 -8.12 6.04 14.38
CA LEU A 272 -8.45 4.83 15.13
C LEU A 272 -7.56 3.64 14.81
N VAL A 273 -7.30 3.37 13.52
CA VAL A 273 -6.39 2.29 13.10
C VAL A 273 -5.01 2.53 13.71
N TRP A 274 -4.50 3.75 13.62
CA TRP A 274 -3.19 4.11 14.15
C TRP A 274 -3.13 3.97 15.68
N GLU A 275 -4.10 4.51 16.41
CA GLU A 275 -4.15 4.43 17.87
C GLU A 275 -4.17 2.97 18.36
N MET A 276 -4.97 2.12 17.71
CA MET A 276 -5.09 0.71 18.07
C MET A 276 -3.82 -0.08 17.74
N LEU A 277 -3.29 0.07 16.52
CA LEU A 277 -2.06 -0.60 16.10
C LEU A 277 -0.86 -0.20 16.97
N ARG A 278 -0.73 1.10 17.27
CA ARG A 278 0.31 1.60 18.18
C ARG A 278 0.21 0.96 19.55
N GLY A 279 -1.00 0.86 20.11
CA GLY A 279 -1.23 0.22 21.40
C GLY A 279 -0.78 -1.24 21.42
N GLU A 280 -1.11 -1.99 20.37
CA GLU A 280 -0.73 -3.39 20.22
C GLU A 280 0.77 -3.59 20.06
N ILE A 281 1.42 -2.81 19.19
CA ILE A 281 2.87 -2.86 18.98
C ILE A 281 3.61 -2.50 20.27
N ASN A 282 3.19 -1.42 20.94
CA ASN A 282 3.81 -0.94 22.17
C ASN A 282 3.69 -1.97 23.31
N ALA A 283 2.69 -2.84 23.30
CA ALA A 283 2.58 -3.94 24.26
C ALA A 283 3.72 -4.96 24.14
N TYR A 284 4.53 -4.91 23.07
CA TYR A 284 5.68 -5.78 22.83
C TYR A 284 7.00 -5.02 22.71
N THR A 285 7.07 -3.97 21.90
CA THR A 285 8.33 -3.26 21.61
C THR A 285 8.93 -2.55 22.82
N THR A 286 8.12 -2.30 23.86
CA THR A 286 8.55 -1.69 25.14
C THR A 286 9.00 -2.72 26.18
N LYS A 287 8.82 -4.02 25.92
CA LYS A 287 9.21 -5.08 26.85
C LYS A 287 10.70 -5.37 26.78
N ASP A 288 11.29 -5.63 27.95
CA ASP A 288 12.66 -6.09 28.06
C ASP A 288 12.85 -7.38 27.26
N GLY A 289 13.84 -7.36 26.35
CA GLY A 289 14.23 -8.52 25.57
C GLY A 289 13.51 -8.69 24.23
N PHE A 290 12.50 -7.89 23.89
CA PHE A 290 11.88 -7.93 22.55
C PHE A 290 12.95 -7.76 21.44
N TRP A 291 13.82 -6.77 21.62
CA TRP A 291 14.89 -6.44 20.67
C TRP A 291 16.05 -7.44 20.61
N LYS A 292 16.01 -8.55 21.37
CA LYS A 292 17.01 -9.62 21.26
C LYS A 292 16.86 -10.41 19.97
N ASN A 293 15.61 -10.58 19.50
CA ASN A 293 15.27 -11.42 18.37
C ASN A 293 14.74 -10.63 17.17
N THR A 294 14.31 -9.38 17.37
CA THR A 294 13.87 -8.47 16.30
C THR A 294 14.79 -7.25 16.29
N SER A 295 15.36 -6.92 15.14
CA SER A 295 16.28 -5.78 15.02
C SER A 295 15.58 -4.46 14.69
N GLU A 296 14.45 -4.53 13.98
CA GLU A 296 13.74 -3.36 13.48
C GLU A 296 12.27 -3.66 13.21
N VAL A 297 11.38 -2.70 13.50
CA VAL A 297 9.96 -2.73 13.13
C VAL A 297 9.65 -1.48 12.30
N THR A 298 9.30 -1.65 11.04
CA THR A 298 8.93 -0.53 10.15
C THR A 298 7.44 -0.51 9.88
N LEU A 299 6.85 0.68 9.96
CA LEU A 299 5.42 0.94 9.89
C LEU A 299 5.12 1.91 8.75
N LEU A 300 4.34 1.46 7.75
CA LEU A 300 3.79 2.29 6.69
C LEU A 300 2.30 2.53 6.96
N GLY A 301 1.96 3.75 7.38
CA GLY A 301 0.58 4.17 7.61
C GLY A 301 0.08 5.05 6.48
N GLY A 302 -1.11 4.76 5.96
CA GLY A 302 -1.76 5.64 4.99
C GLY A 302 -3.25 5.37 4.81
N ILE A 303 -3.82 5.90 3.74
CA ILE A 303 -5.19 5.63 3.31
C ILE A 303 -5.14 4.94 1.96
N VAL A 304 -5.78 3.77 1.86
CA VAL A 304 -5.99 3.09 0.57
C VAL A 304 -7.13 3.79 -0.16
N VAL A 305 -6.90 4.24 -1.38
CA VAL A 305 -7.91 4.89 -2.24
C VAL A 305 -8.23 3.94 -3.38
N ASN A 306 -9.34 3.23 -3.27
CA ASN A 306 -9.77 2.26 -4.27
C ASN A 306 -10.46 2.98 -5.42
N ARG A 307 -10.11 2.59 -6.64
CA ARG A 307 -10.70 3.10 -7.87
C ARG A 307 -11.87 2.23 -8.30
N GLY A 308 -12.97 2.90 -8.65
CA GLY A 308 -14.11 2.30 -9.33
C GLY A 308 -13.72 1.44 -10.54
N HIS A 309 -14.13 0.18 -10.56
CA HIS A 309 -14.02 -0.68 -11.75
C HIS A 309 -15.30 -0.47 -12.56
N GLY A 310 -15.25 0.30 -13.67
CA GLY A 310 -16.42 0.78 -14.43
C GLY A 310 -17.42 -0.30 -14.91
N GLN A 311 -17.73 -0.37 -16.21
CA GLN A 311 -18.71 -1.35 -16.74
C GLN A 311 -18.13 -2.78 -16.79
N GLY A 312 -17.70 -3.33 -15.66
CA GLY A 312 -17.14 -4.68 -15.55
C GLY A 312 -15.68 -4.83 -16.00
N THR A 313 -14.96 -3.72 -16.20
CA THR A 313 -13.51 -3.72 -16.48
C THR A 313 -12.74 -3.06 -15.33
N PRO A 314 -11.54 -3.53 -14.99
CA PRO A 314 -10.70 -2.86 -14.00
C PRO A 314 -10.52 -1.37 -14.34
N GLY A 315 -10.80 -0.47 -13.39
CA GLY A 315 -10.75 0.99 -13.59
C GLY A 315 -9.33 1.57 -13.74
N GLY A 316 -8.31 0.73 -13.62
CA GLY A 316 -6.91 1.11 -13.49
C GLY A 316 -6.42 0.84 -12.08
N GLU A 317 -5.19 1.29 -11.82
CA GLU A 317 -4.49 1.08 -10.55
C GLU A 317 -5.15 1.84 -9.39
N ASP A 318 -5.15 1.21 -8.22
CA ASP A 318 -5.50 1.83 -6.94
C ASP A 318 -4.37 2.74 -6.44
N PHE A 319 -4.72 3.59 -5.48
CA PHE A 319 -3.79 4.58 -4.94
C PHE A 319 -3.63 4.41 -3.42
N PHE A 320 -2.52 4.92 -2.92
CA PHE A 320 -2.24 4.99 -1.50
C PHE A 320 -1.80 6.41 -1.15
N GLN A 321 -2.44 6.99 -0.13
CA GLN A 321 -2.01 8.25 0.46
C GLN A 321 -1.08 7.95 1.64
N PRO A 322 0.25 8.03 1.50
CA PRO A 322 1.15 7.80 2.61
C PRO A 322 1.01 8.93 3.63
N LEU A 323 0.77 8.59 4.89
CA LEU A 323 0.66 9.54 5.99
C LEU A 323 1.79 9.38 7.02
N MET A 324 2.46 8.22 7.02
CA MET A 324 3.53 7.86 7.95
C MET A 324 4.44 6.78 7.34
N LEU A 325 5.75 6.92 7.55
CA LEU A 325 6.70 5.82 7.39
C LEU A 325 7.76 5.92 8.49
N LYS A 326 7.79 4.96 9.41
CA LYS A 326 8.61 5.02 10.61
C LYS A 326 9.28 3.71 10.92
N SER A 327 10.52 3.79 11.38
CA SER A 327 11.31 2.66 11.86
C SER A 327 11.47 2.73 13.36
N LEU A 328 11.21 1.63 14.06
CA LEU A 328 11.43 1.45 15.49
C LEU A 328 12.57 0.46 15.71
N THR A 329 13.51 0.84 16.58
CA THR A 329 14.63 0.01 17.00
C THR A 329 14.80 0.11 18.52
N GLN A 330 15.71 -0.69 19.10
CA GLN A 330 16.07 -0.54 20.52
C GLN A 330 16.61 0.86 20.85
N ALA A 331 17.27 1.53 19.90
CA ALA A 331 17.83 2.86 20.09
C ALA A 331 16.77 3.97 20.03
N GLY A 332 15.57 3.65 19.56
CA GLY A 332 14.46 4.59 19.41
C GLY A 332 13.89 4.59 18.00
N GLU A 333 13.20 5.68 17.68
CA GLU A 333 12.46 5.86 16.44
C GLU A 333 13.25 6.68 15.41
N THR A 334 13.05 6.35 14.13
CA THR A 334 13.48 7.15 12.99
C THR A 334 12.29 7.39 12.06
N ASP A 335 12.08 8.65 11.68
CA ASP A 335 11.11 9.02 10.64
C ASP A 335 11.77 8.88 9.27
N LEU A 336 11.21 8.02 8.43
CA LEU A 336 11.71 7.75 7.07
C LEU A 336 10.86 8.46 6.01
N TYR A 337 9.77 9.14 6.41
CA TYR A 337 8.79 9.66 5.48
C TYR A 337 9.38 10.70 4.52
N GLY A 338 10.14 11.65 5.05
CA GLY A 338 10.77 12.71 4.24
C GLY A 338 11.80 12.16 3.25
N GLU A 339 12.52 11.10 3.63
CA GLU A 339 13.48 10.42 2.75
C GLU A 339 12.79 9.72 1.58
N VAL A 340 11.65 9.06 1.84
CA VAL A 340 10.98 8.20 0.85
C VAL A 340 9.97 8.95 -0.01
N PHE A 341 9.31 9.97 0.54
CA PHE A 341 8.20 10.69 -0.10
C PHE A 341 8.39 12.21 -0.18
N GLY A 342 9.41 12.78 0.48
CA GLY A 342 9.57 14.24 0.60
C GLY A 342 9.92 14.96 -0.69
N ASP A 343 10.24 14.23 -1.77
CA ASP A 343 10.45 14.78 -3.11
C ASP A 343 9.15 15.21 -3.81
N PHE A 344 7.98 14.84 -3.28
CA PHE A 344 6.69 15.35 -3.74
C PHE A 344 6.30 16.58 -2.93
N ALA A 345 6.06 17.72 -3.59
CA ALA A 345 5.64 18.94 -2.91
C ALA A 345 4.36 18.77 -2.05
N ALA A 346 3.44 17.90 -2.49
CA ALA A 346 2.23 17.56 -1.73
C ALA A 346 2.49 16.68 -0.49
N LEU A 347 3.66 16.05 -0.40
CA LEU A 347 4.10 15.16 0.68
C LEU A 347 5.38 15.70 1.37
N ALA A 348 5.71 16.99 1.19
CA ALA A 348 6.94 17.59 1.71
C ALA A 348 7.04 17.53 3.25
N ALA A 349 5.92 17.29 3.93
CA ALA A 349 5.85 16.88 5.32
C ALA A 349 4.76 15.80 5.47
N PRO A 350 4.88 14.86 6.42
CA PRO A 350 3.80 13.94 6.70
C PRO A 350 2.54 14.72 7.06
N HIS A 351 1.42 14.35 6.44
CA HIS A 351 0.10 14.94 6.70
C HIS A 351 -0.30 14.85 8.19
N ARG A 352 0.36 14.00 9.00
CA ARG A 352 0.21 13.93 10.46
C ARG A 352 1.58 13.85 11.14
N ASN A 353 1.92 14.89 11.90
CA ASN A 353 3.04 14.88 12.84
C ASN A 353 2.71 14.01 14.07
N ALA A 354 2.64 12.68 13.91
CA ALA A 354 2.47 11.79 15.05
C ALA A 354 3.78 11.74 15.85
N LYS A 355 3.85 12.46 16.99
CA LYS A 355 4.95 12.30 17.94
C LYS A 355 4.75 11.01 18.73
N TYR A 356 5.79 10.19 18.82
CA TYR A 356 5.81 9.08 19.75
C TYR A 356 6.25 9.61 21.12
N VAL A 357 5.72 8.99 22.17
CA VAL A 357 6.17 9.09 23.55
C VAL A 357 6.50 7.67 23.96
#